data_AF-A0A0U5MDA0-F1
#
_entry.id   AF-A0A0U5MDA0-F1
#
_cell.length_a   1.000
_cell.length_b   1.000
_cell.length_c   1.000
_cell.angle_alpha   90.00
_cell.angle_beta   90.00
_cell.angle_gamma   90.00
#
_symmetry.space_group_name_H-M   'P 1'
#
loop_
_entity.id
_entity.type
_entity.pdbx_description
1 polymer ?
#
loop_
_entity_poly.entity_id
_entity_poly.type
_entity_poly.pdbx_seq_one_letter_code
_entity_poly.pdbx_strand_id
1 'polypeptide(L)' 'MLSSAYRSTPQPAEIRVVRRLGAAIGGRSARAFAYCGGGIEPTLDEVMADPIVHRLMARDGVAVDSLNSLIAEVRDRLL' A
#
# COMPACT_ATOMS: atom_id res chain seq x y z
N MET A 1 5.34 -53.39 -18.35
CA MET A 1 4.74 -52.39 -17.44
C MET A 1 5.68 -51.20 -17.36
N LEU A 2 5.39 -50.10 -18.07
CA LEU A 2 6.16 -48.85 -18.01
C LEU A 2 5.27 -47.63 -18.23
N SER A 3 5.51 -46.62 -17.39
CA SER A 3 5.25 -45.19 -17.54
C SER A 3 3.81 -44.66 -17.51
N SER A 4 3.39 -44.34 -16.28
CA SER A 4 2.39 -43.34 -15.95
C SER A 4 2.86 -41.95 -16.42
N ALA A 5 2.15 -41.35 -17.37
CA ALA A 5 2.38 -39.99 -17.80
C ALA A 5 1.86 -39.02 -16.73
N TYR A 6 2.77 -38.31 -16.08
CA TYR A 6 2.47 -37.18 -15.19
C TYR A 6 1.80 -36.07 -16.02
N ARG A 7 0.47 -36.07 -16.07
CA ARG A 7 -0.30 -34.96 -16.63
C ARG A 7 -0.28 -33.84 -15.58
N SER A 8 0.69 -32.94 -15.70
CA SER A 8 0.74 -31.69 -14.94
C SER A 8 -0.46 -30.83 -15.38
N THR A 9 -1.57 -30.94 -14.65
CA THR A 9 -2.68 -29.98 -14.77
C THR A 9 -2.24 -28.67 -14.13
N PRO A 10 -2.31 -27.52 -14.81
CA PRO A 10 -2.13 -26.24 -14.14
C PRO A 10 -3.27 -26.11 -13.11
N GLN A 11 -2.93 -26.03 -11.83
CA GLN A 11 -3.89 -25.64 -10.80
C GLN A 11 -4.52 -24.31 -11.24
N PRO A 12 -5.86 -24.19 -11.26
CA PRO A 12 -6.45 -22.87 -11.43
C PRO A 12 -5.98 -22.04 -10.26
N ALA A 13 -5.32 -20.91 -10.54
CA ALA A 13 -4.97 -19.93 -9.53
C ALA A 13 -6.25 -19.63 -8.74
N GLU A 14 -6.31 -20.13 -7.51
CA GLU A 14 -7.37 -19.77 -6.59
C GLU A 14 -7.34 -18.25 -6.54
N ILE A 15 -8.38 -17.63 -7.09
CA ILE A 15 -8.62 -16.21 -7.00
C ILE A 15 -8.62 -15.94 -5.51
N ARG A 16 -7.49 -15.45 -4.97
CA ARG A 16 -7.42 -14.92 -3.62
C ARG A 16 -8.47 -13.82 -3.61
N VAL A 17 -9.63 -14.17 -3.07
CA VAL A 17 -10.73 -13.25 -2.82
C VAL A 17 -10.07 -12.08 -2.14
N VAL A 18 -10.01 -10.95 -2.86
CA VAL A 18 -9.49 -9.70 -2.35
C VAL A 18 -10.29 -9.47 -1.08
N ARG A 19 -9.65 -9.71 0.07
CA ARG A 19 -10.23 -9.46 1.38
C ARG A 19 -10.62 -8.01 1.33
N ARG A 20 -11.93 -7.75 1.15
CA ARG A 20 -12.47 -6.39 1.10
C ARG A 20 -11.87 -5.70 2.30
N LEU A 21 -11.02 -4.71 2.04
CA LEU A 21 -10.60 -3.77 3.07
C LEU A 21 -11.91 -3.24 3.65
N GLY A 22 -12.28 -3.75 4.82
CA GLY A 22 -13.45 -3.30 5.54
C GLY A 22 -13.35 -1.78 5.65
N ALA A 23 -14.48 -1.10 5.48
CA ALA A 23 -14.55 0.35 5.63
C ALA A 23 -13.79 0.73 6.91
N ALA A 24 -12.65 1.36 6.72
CA ALA A 24 -11.89 1.88 7.83
C ALA A 24 -12.83 2.83 8.57
N ILE A 25 -13.05 2.57 9.87
CA ILE A 25 -13.66 3.55 10.75
C ILE A 25 -12.66 4.69 10.80
N GLY A 26 -12.90 5.72 9.98
CA GLY A 26 -11.88 6.62 9.46
C GLY A 26 -12.11 6.76 7.95
N GLY A 27 -13.21 7.44 7.60
CA GLY A 27 -13.56 7.72 6.22
C GLY A 27 -12.36 8.32 5.50
N ARG A 28 -12.19 7.98 4.21
CA ARG A 28 -11.20 8.65 3.36
C ARG A 28 -11.40 10.15 3.56
N SER A 29 -10.32 10.88 3.83
CA SER A 29 -10.37 12.35 3.88
C SER A 29 -11.15 12.83 2.66
N ALA A 30 -12.11 13.73 2.81
CA ALA A 30 -12.89 14.24 1.68
C ALA A 30 -12.00 14.76 0.53
N ARG A 31 -10.75 15.13 0.85
CA ARG A 31 -9.70 15.51 -0.08
C ARG A 31 -9.14 14.37 -0.95
N ALA A 32 -9.30 13.11 -0.58
CA ALA A 32 -8.79 11.98 -1.36
C ALA A 32 -9.38 11.95 -2.79
N PHE A 33 -10.63 12.40 -2.96
CA PHE A 33 -11.24 12.53 -4.29
C PHE A 33 -10.65 13.69 -5.11
N ALA A 34 -10.09 14.72 -4.45
CA ALA A 34 -9.50 15.88 -5.12
C ALA A 34 -8.21 15.51 -5.88
N TYR A 35 -7.47 14.50 -5.40
CA TYR A 35 -6.22 14.05 -6.05
C TYR A 35 -6.47 13.12 -7.26
N CYS A 36 -7.63 12.44 -7.33
CA CYS A 36 -7.93 11.50 -8.41
C CYS A 36 -8.04 12.13 -9.80
N GLY A 37 -8.24 13.46 -9.88
CA GLY A 37 -8.36 14.21 -11.14
C GLY A 37 -7.04 14.71 -11.74
N GLY A 38 -5.89 14.45 -11.10
CA GLY A 38 -4.55 14.77 -11.63
C GLY A 38 -4.14 16.24 -11.62
N GLY A 39 -4.93 17.14 -11.03
CA GLY A 39 -4.63 18.58 -10.96
C GLY A 39 -4.06 19.07 -9.62
N ILE A 40 -4.04 18.21 -8.60
CA ILE A 40 -3.58 18.55 -7.26
C ILE A 40 -2.82 17.33 -6.72
N GLU A 41 -1.59 17.55 -6.26
CA GLU A 41 -0.82 16.54 -5.54
C GLU A 41 -1.05 16.71 -4.02
N PRO A 42 -1.23 15.62 -3.26
CA PRO A 42 -1.24 15.71 -1.81
C PRO A 42 0.11 16.17 -1.29
N THR A 43 0.10 16.99 -0.24
CA THR A 43 1.34 17.31 0.46
C THR A 43 1.88 16.07 1.18
N LEU A 44 3.18 16.04 1.44
CA LEU A 44 3.79 14.92 2.18
C LEU A 44 3.13 14.74 3.55
N ASP A 45 2.80 15.82 4.25
CA ASP A 45 2.15 15.76 5.57
C ASP A 45 0.74 15.15 5.48
N GLU A 46 0.00 15.43 4.41
CA GLU A 46 -1.31 14.80 4.15
C GLU A 46 -1.19 13.30 3.90
N VAL A 47 -0.18 12.86 3.15
CA VAL A 47 0.09 11.44 2.91
C VAL A 47 0.52 10.74 4.20
N MET A 48 1.40 11.37 4.97
CA MET A 48 1.93 10.82 6.22
C MET A 48 0.90 10.79 7.35
N ALA A 49 -0.19 11.55 7.24
CA ALA A 49 -1.31 11.50 8.18
C ALA A 49 -2.42 10.50 7.77
N ASP A 50 -2.33 9.86 6.60
CA ASP A 50 -3.38 8.96 6.10
C ASP A 50 -3.33 7.58 6.80
N PRO A 51 -4.41 7.15 7.49
CA PRO A 51 -4.49 5.83 8.12
C PRO A 51 -4.30 4.65 7.15
N ILE A 52 -4.64 4.82 5.87
CA ILE A 52 -4.40 3.80 4.83
C ILE A 52 -2.91 3.66 4.58
N VAL A 53 -2.18 4.77 4.49
CA VAL A 53 -0.72 4.78 4.30
C VAL A 53 -0.04 4.07 5.47
N HIS A 54 -0.42 4.36 6.72
CA HIS A 54 0.12 3.65 7.88
C HIS A 54 -0.14 2.14 7.85
N ARG A 55 -1.32 1.70 7.41
CA ARG A 55 -1.62 0.27 7.28
C ARG A 55 -0.80 -0.40 6.19
N LEU A 56 -0.56 0.30 5.07
CA LEU A 56 0.29 -0.21 3.99
C LEU A 56 1.74 -0.32 4.46
N MET A 57 2.26 0.71 5.14
CA MET A 57 3.58 0.68 5.75
C MET A 57 3.73 -0.50 6.71
N ALA A 58 2.76 -0.70 7.62
CA ALA A 58 2.78 -1.84 8.55
C ALA A 58 2.73 -3.20 7.83
N ARG A 59 1.93 -3.31 6.75
CA ARG A 59 1.86 -4.52 5.91
C ARG A 59 3.20 -4.82 5.24
N ASP A 60 3.89 -3.77 4.81
CA ASP A 60 5.12 -3.86 4.02
C ASP A 60 6.38 -3.84 4.92
N GLY A 61 6.21 -3.82 6.25
CA GLY A 61 7.31 -3.84 7.23
C GLY A 61 8.06 -2.51 7.36
N VAL A 62 7.47 -1.40 6.92
CA VAL A 62 8.05 -0.07 6.99
C VAL A 62 7.69 0.60 8.31
N ALA A 63 8.70 0.88 9.13
CA ALA A 63 8.53 1.63 10.37
C ALA A 63 8.33 3.14 10.09
N VAL A 64 7.28 3.73 10.66
CA VAL A 64 6.95 5.15 10.48
C VAL A 64 8.07 6.05 10.99
N ASP A 65 8.66 5.71 12.14
CA ASP A 65 9.75 6.49 12.74
C ASP A 65 11.01 6.48 11.87
N SER A 66 11.33 5.33 11.24
CA SER A 66 12.45 5.23 10.29
C SER A 66 12.23 6.12 9.07
N LEU A 67 11.02 6.13 8.50
CA LEU A 67 10.69 6.98 7.36
C LEU A 67 10.76 8.47 7.72
N ASN A 68 10.20 8.86 8.88
CA ASN A 68 10.26 10.24 9.37
C ASN A 68 11.70 10.71 9.59
N SER A 69 12.55 9.85 10.16
CA SER A 69 13.97 10.15 10.37
C SER A 69 14.69 10.39 9.03
N LEU A 70 14.43 9.54 8.03
CA LEU A 70 15.00 9.70 6.69
C LEU A 70 14.52 11.00 6.01
N ILE A 71 13.23 11.33 6.12
CA ILE A 71 12.69 12.59 5.59
C ILE A 71 13.39 13.78 6.22
N ALA A 72 13.59 13.76 7.54
CA ALA A 72 14.30 14.82 8.26
C ALA A 72 15.76 14.95 7.78
N GLU A 73 16.49 13.83 7.67
CA GLU A 73 17.87 13.80 7.16
C GLU A 73 17.97 14.38 5.74
N VAL A 74 17.09 13.98 4.83
CA VAL A 74 17.11 14.47 3.45
C VAL A 74 16.76 15.95 3.37
N ARG A 75 15.80 16.42 4.19
CA ARG A 75 15.46 17.85 4.26
C ARG A 75 16.64 18.69 4.73
N ASP A 76 17.36 18.22 5.76
CA ASP A 76 18.56 18.89 6.28
C ASP A 76 19.64 19.04 5.20
N ARG A 77 19.79 18.03 4.34
CA ARG A 77 20.76 18.04 3.22
C ARG A 77 20.39 18.95 2.04
N LEU A 78 19.13 19.36 1.93
CA LEU A 78 18.63 20.20 0.83
C LEU A 78 18.62 21.70 1.18
N LEU A 79 18.94 22.04 2.43
CA LEU A 79 19.10 23.41 2.94
C LEU A 79 20.57 23.81 2.99
#